data_AF-A0A9D8BQD9-F1
#
_entry.id   AF-A0A9D8BQD9-F1
#
_cell.length_a   1.000
_cell.length_b   1.000
_cell.length_c   1.000
_cell.angle_alpha   90.00
_cell.angle_beta   90.00
_cell.angle_gamma   90.00
#
_symmetry.space_group_name_H-M   'P 1'
#
loop_
_entity.id
_entity.type
_entity.pdbx_description
1 polymer ?
#
loop_
_entity_poly.entity_id
_entity_poly.type
_entity_poly.pdbx_seq_one_letter_code
_entity_poly.pdbx_strand_id
1 'polypeptide(L)'
;MSNRLRLSTVAALVLLSAAHVEAAPAPLEIFGASDAVRVFEDGYGRPDRLAEVRVFGLRNEIVSGQCVVEAHEDLKGLKVSVSALRHSNGRATIPAENAASK
;
A
#
# COMPACT_ATOMS: atom_id res chain seq x y z
N MET A 1 21.68 -60.02 -8.52
CA MET A 1 20.38 -59.41 -8.90
C MET A 1 20.46 -57.93 -8.63
N SER A 2 20.56 -57.17 -9.71
CA SER A 2 21.08 -55.81 -9.75
C SER A 2 20.05 -54.77 -9.31
N ASN A 3 20.57 -53.80 -8.55
CA ASN A 3 19.95 -52.67 -7.87
C ASN A 3 19.26 -51.68 -8.84
N ARG A 4 18.19 -52.11 -9.55
CA ARG A 4 17.48 -51.30 -10.56
C ARG A 4 16.27 -50.52 -10.02
N LEU A 5 16.02 -50.53 -8.71
CA LEU A 5 14.82 -49.91 -8.12
C LEU A 5 15.02 -48.51 -7.53
N ARG A 6 16.23 -47.93 -7.62
CA ARG A 6 16.53 -46.60 -7.02
C ARG A 6 16.58 -45.45 -8.02
N LEU A 7 16.46 -45.71 -9.33
CA LEU A 7 16.62 -44.66 -10.35
C LEU A 7 15.30 -44.03 -10.83
N SER A 8 14.14 -44.68 -10.66
CA SER A 8 12.88 -44.11 -11.15
C SER A 8 12.27 -43.06 -10.21
N THR A 9 12.59 -43.09 -8.92
CA THR A 9 11.99 -42.18 -7.93
C THR A 9 12.64 -40.80 -7.89
N VAL A 10 13.84 -40.62 -8.42
CA VAL A 10 14.54 -39.33 -8.39
C VAL A 10 14.10 -38.42 -9.55
N ALA A 11 13.67 -38.99 -10.68
CA ALA A 11 13.25 -38.22 -11.85
C ALA A 11 11.88 -37.53 -11.67
N ALA A 12 11.00 -38.04 -10.81
CA ALA A 12 9.69 -37.44 -10.55
C ALA A 12 9.74 -36.26 -9.57
N LEU A 13 10.83 -36.09 -8.80
CA LEU A 13 10.97 -35.00 -7.83
C LEU A 13 11.53 -33.71 -8.44
N VAL A 14 12.04 -33.76 -9.67
CA VAL A 14 12.67 -32.62 -10.37
C VAL A 14 11.64 -31.71 -11.06
N LEU A 15 10.37 -32.12 -11.16
CA LEU A 15 9.36 -31.42 -11.97
C LEU A 15 8.28 -30.65 -11.18
N LEU A 16 8.35 -30.57 -9.84
CA LEU A 16 7.20 -30.09 -9.04
C LEU A 16 7.39 -28.82 -8.19
N SER A 17 8.51 -28.11 -8.24
CA SER A 17 8.69 -26.92 -7.39
C SER A 17 9.50 -25.81 -8.03
N ALA A 18 8.86 -25.02 -8.89
CA ALA A 18 9.10 -23.58 -9.01
C ALA A 18 8.10 -22.95 -9.99
N ALA A 19 6.80 -23.19 -9.79
CA ALA A 19 5.82 -22.21 -10.27
C ALA A 19 5.93 -21.01 -9.32
N HIS A 20 6.87 -20.12 -9.60
CA HIS A 20 6.83 -18.77 -9.05
C HIS A 20 5.57 -18.13 -9.62
N VAL A 21 4.48 -18.19 -8.86
CA VAL A 21 3.36 -17.28 -9.05
C VAL A 21 3.90 -15.91 -8.64
N GLU A 22 4.51 -15.23 -9.60
CA GLU A 22 4.80 -13.81 -9.49
C GLU A 22 3.42 -13.15 -9.38
N ALA A 23 3.07 -12.73 -8.16
CA ALA A 23 1.83 -12.03 -7.92
C ALA A 23 1.85 -10.81 -8.84
N ALA A 24 0.88 -10.72 -9.75
CA ALA A 24 0.73 -9.55 -10.60
C ALA A 24 0.73 -8.29 -9.71
N PRO A 25 1.42 -7.21 -10.13
CA PRO A 25 1.44 -5.98 -9.36
C PRO A 25 0.01 -5.56 -9.03
N ALA A 26 -0.22 -5.09 -7.79
CA ALA A 26 -1.52 -4.58 -7.41
C ALA A 26 -1.93 -3.48 -8.41
N PRO A 27 -3.22 -3.34 -8.77
CA PRO A 27 -3.65 -2.35 -9.74
C PRO A 27 -3.36 -0.91 -9.30
N LEU A 28 -3.21 -0.69 -8.00
CA LEU A 28 -2.80 0.58 -7.41
C LEU A 28 -2.05 0.37 -6.08
N GLU A 29 -1.21 1.33 -5.76
CA GLU A 29 -0.53 1.47 -4.47
C GLU A 29 -0.86 2.82 -3.83
N ILE A 30 -0.92 2.84 -2.49
CA ILE A 30 -1.17 4.06 -1.72
C ILE A 30 -0.12 4.20 -0.64
N PHE A 31 0.49 5.38 -0.54
CA PHE A 31 1.45 5.68 0.51
C PHE A 31 1.37 7.15 0.92
N GLY A 32 1.80 7.42 2.15
CA GLY A 32 1.93 8.77 2.69
C GLY A 32 3.05 9.54 2.00
N ALA A 33 2.80 10.83 1.75
CA ALA A 33 3.76 11.76 1.20
C ALA A 33 3.81 13.03 2.06
N SER A 34 4.94 13.73 1.98
CA SER A 34 5.02 15.06 2.58
C SER A 34 4.19 16.04 1.76
N ASP A 35 3.37 16.85 2.44
CA ASP A 35 2.59 17.93 1.84
C ASP A 35 3.47 19.10 1.34
N ALA A 36 4.75 19.12 1.71
CA ALA A 36 5.75 20.03 1.16
C ALA A 36 6.27 19.61 -0.23
N VAL A 37 5.88 18.42 -0.72
CA VAL A 37 6.37 17.86 -1.99
C VAL A 37 5.23 17.76 -2.99
N ARG A 38 5.45 18.37 -4.17
CA ARG A 38 4.55 18.19 -5.30
C ARG A 38 4.73 16.80 -5.89
N VAL A 39 3.61 16.13 -6.14
CA VAL A 39 3.54 14.90 -6.94
C VAL A 39 3.17 15.32 -8.35
N PHE A 40 3.94 14.84 -9.31
CA PHE A 40 3.71 15.11 -10.73
C PHE A 40 3.21 13.84 -11.42
N GLU A 41 2.71 13.98 -12.65
CA GLU A 41 2.20 12.84 -13.43
C GLU A 41 3.27 11.82 -13.79
N ASP A 42 4.54 12.25 -13.89
CA ASP A 42 5.71 11.39 -14.09
C ASP A 42 6.16 10.68 -12.80
N GLY A 43 5.46 10.93 -11.68
CA GLY A 43 5.53 10.15 -10.46
C GLY A 43 5.95 10.93 -9.22
N TYR A 44 5.94 10.22 -8.09
CA TYR A 44 6.52 10.67 -6.84
C TYR A 44 7.95 10.16 -6.75
N GLY A 45 8.91 10.97 -7.22
CA GLY A 45 10.33 10.61 -7.35
C GLY A 45 11.10 10.40 -6.05
N ARG A 46 10.48 9.83 -5.01
CA ARG A 46 11.11 9.50 -3.73
C ARG A 46 10.95 8.02 -3.38
N PRO A 47 12.00 7.37 -2.84
CA PRO A 47 11.96 5.97 -2.43
C PRO A 47 11.17 5.74 -1.13
N ASP A 48 10.93 6.78 -0.34
CA ASP A 48 10.34 6.66 0.99
C ASP A 48 8.80 6.54 0.89
N ARG A 49 8.32 5.30 0.76
CA ARG A 49 6.90 4.94 0.79
C ARG A 49 6.45 4.78 2.25
N LEU A 50 5.82 5.83 2.79
CA LEU A 50 5.35 5.81 4.18
C LEU A 50 4.01 5.06 4.28
N ALA A 51 3.90 4.12 5.21
CA ALA A 51 2.65 3.40 5.47
C ALA A 51 1.60 4.25 6.20
N GLU A 52 2.02 5.39 6.78
CA GLU A 52 1.16 6.27 7.58
C GLU A 52 1.52 7.74 7.34
N VAL A 53 0.51 8.62 7.50
CA VAL A 53 0.70 10.07 7.50
C VAL A 53 0.58 10.54 8.95
N ARG A 54 1.71 11.00 9.52
CA ARG A 54 1.74 11.58 10.86
C ARG A 54 1.68 13.10 10.77
N VAL A 55 0.66 13.67 11.38
CA VAL A 55 0.46 15.12 11.48
C VAL A 55 0.51 15.56 12.93
N PHE A 56 1.03 16.77 13.15
CA PHE A 56 1.01 17.44 14.44
C PHE A 56 0.24 18.75 14.28
N GLY A 57 -0.60 19.06 15.25
CA GLY A 57 -1.32 20.32 15.29
C GLY A 57 -1.88 20.62 16.67
N LEU A 58 -2.24 21.88 16.87
CA LEU A 58 -2.89 22.40 18.06
C LEU A 58 -4.42 22.37 17.90
N ARG A 59 -5.11 22.58 19.01
CA ARG A 59 -6.58 22.70 18.99
C ARG A 59 -6.98 23.87 18.08
N ASN A 60 -7.93 23.61 17.18
CA ASN A 60 -8.44 24.56 16.19
C ASN A 60 -7.42 24.96 15.10
N GLU A 61 -6.33 24.23 14.96
CA GLU A 61 -5.41 24.38 13.83
C GLU A 61 -5.91 23.57 12.62
N ILE A 62 -5.74 24.10 11.42
CA ILE A 62 -5.95 23.36 10.17
C ILE A 62 -4.61 22.76 9.78
N VAL A 63 -4.56 21.43 9.70
CA VAL A 63 -3.35 20.69 9.32
C VAL A 63 -3.62 19.89 8.05
N SER A 64 -2.66 19.89 7.13
CA SER A 64 -2.69 19.10 5.91
C SER A 64 -1.86 17.83 6.04
N GLY A 65 -2.27 16.81 5.30
CA GLY A 65 -1.49 15.61 5.03
C GLY A 65 -1.70 15.21 3.58
N GLN A 66 -0.75 14.47 3.02
CA GLN A 66 -0.80 14.05 1.63
C GLN A 66 -0.59 12.54 1.53
N CYS A 67 -1.30 11.91 0.61
CA CYS A 67 -1.04 10.56 0.14
C CYS A 67 -0.92 10.56 -1.38
N VAL A 68 -0.21 9.59 -1.91
CA VAL A 68 -0.06 9.35 -3.35
C VAL A 68 -0.80 8.09 -3.70
N VAL A 69 -1.53 8.12 -4.80
CA VAL A 69 -2.06 6.93 -5.46
C VAL A 69 -1.21 6.71 -6.70
N GLU A 70 -0.43 5.64 -6.69
CA GLU A 70 0.32 5.18 -7.86
C GLU A 70 -0.51 4.09 -8.54
N ALA A 71 -0.98 4.37 -9.76
CA ALA A 71 -1.81 3.45 -10.52
C ALA A 71 -0.96 2.74 -11.58
N HIS A 72 -1.06 1.42 -11.62
CA HIS A 72 -0.36 0.58 -12.61
C HIS A 72 -1.25 0.27 -13.83
N GLU A 73 -2.51 0.71 -13.78
CA GLU A 73 -3.51 0.63 -14.82
C GLU A 73 -4.48 1.82 -14.75
N ASP A 74 -5.33 1.99 -15.77
CA ASP A 74 -6.34 3.06 -15.80
C ASP A 74 -7.40 2.86 -14.71
N LEU A 75 -7.42 3.74 -13.71
CA LEU A 75 -8.45 3.75 -12.67
C LEU A 75 -9.65 4.60 -13.08
N LYS A 76 -10.86 4.03 -13.01
CA LYS A 76 -12.12 4.75 -13.22
C LYS A 76 -12.87 4.92 -11.91
N GLY A 77 -13.33 6.15 -11.63
CA GLY A 77 -14.19 6.42 -10.48
C GLY A 77 -13.49 6.30 -9.12
N LEU A 78 -12.20 6.67 -9.05
CA LEU A 78 -11.46 6.73 -7.79
C LEU A 78 -12.19 7.60 -6.77
N LYS A 79 -12.36 7.09 -5.55
CA LYS A 79 -12.98 7.80 -4.43
C LYS A 79 -12.06 7.78 -3.23
N VAL A 80 -11.97 8.91 -2.56
CA VAL A 80 -11.24 9.06 -1.30
C VAL A 80 -12.23 9.45 -0.22
N SER A 81 -12.08 8.85 0.97
CA SER A 81 -12.90 9.18 2.13
C SER A 81 -12.03 9.11 3.38
N VAL A 82 -12.22 10.06 4.30
CA VAL A 82 -11.56 10.05 5.60
C VAL A 82 -12.61 9.75 6.66
N SER A 83 -12.34 8.77 7.52
CA SER A 83 -13.19 8.47 8.67
C SER A 83 -12.90 9.42 9.83
N ALA A 84 -13.82 9.48 10.80
CA ALA A 84 -13.58 10.20 12.04
C ALA A 84 -12.28 9.76 12.73
N LEU A 85 -11.45 10.72 13.16
CA LEU A 85 -10.18 10.44 13.83
C LEU A 85 -10.45 10.19 15.30
N ARG A 86 -10.16 8.98 15.76
CA ARG A 86 -10.35 8.59 17.16
C ARG A 86 -9.06 8.76 17.92
N HIS A 87 -9.16 9.37 19.09
CA HIS A 87 -8.05 9.34 20.04
C HIS A 87 -7.80 7.89 20.47
N SER A 88 -6.54 7.52 20.72
CA SER A 88 -6.13 6.14 21.04
C SER A 88 -6.81 5.57 22.29
N ASN A 89 -7.21 6.42 23.23
CA ASN A 89 -7.99 6.03 24.42
C ASN A 89 -9.51 5.91 24.18
N GLY A 90 -10.00 6.18 22.98
CA GLY A 90 -11.41 6.08 22.58
C GLY A 90 -12.35 7.19 23.10
N ARG A 91 -11.86 8.16 23.88
CA ARG A 91 -12.71 9.15 24.58
C ARG A 91 -12.96 10.43 23.80
N ALA A 92 -12.13 10.73 22.81
CA ALA A 92 -12.26 11.92 21.97
C ALA A 92 -12.27 11.50 20.51
N THR A 93 -13.06 12.21 19.71
CA THR A 93 -13.19 11.97 18.27
C THR A 93 -13.22 13.32 17.55
N ILE A 94 -12.44 13.44 16.48
CA ILE A 94 -12.61 14.49 15.48
C ILE A 94 -13.56 13.94 14.43
N PRO A 95 -14.77 14.50 14.28
CA PRO A 95 -15.74 14.05 13.29
C PRO A 95 -15.20 14.11 11.85
N ALA A 96 -15.70 13.22 10.98
CA ALA A 96 -15.23 13.11 9.60
C ALA A 96 -15.47 14.39 8.79
N GLU A 97 -16.52 15.14 9.10
CA GLU A 97 -16.82 16.44 8.48
C GLU A 97 -15.74 17.51 8.72
N ASN A 98 -14.88 17.33 9.72
CA ASN A 98 -13.74 18.20 9.97
C ASN A 98 -12.45 17.72 9.28
N ALA A 99 -12.48 16.58 8.59
CA ALA A 99 -11.37 16.02 7.83
C ALA A 99 -11.75 15.90 6.36
N ALA A 100 -11.37 16.90 5.56
CA ALA A 100 -11.67 16.92 4.13
C ALA A 100 -10.57 16.26 3.30
N SER A 101 -10.96 15.37 2.38
CA SER A 101 -10.12 14.93 1.27
C SER A 101 -10.49 15.71 0.00
N LYS A 102 -9.48 16.17 -0.74
CA LYS A 102 -9.67 16.81 -2.05
C LYS A 102 -9.67 15.80 -3.18
#